data_AF-A0A958LSL8-F1
#
_entry.id   AF-A0A958LSL8-F1
#
_cell.length_a   1.000
_cell.length_b   1.000
_cell.length_c   1.000
_cell.angle_alpha   90.00
_cell.angle_beta   90.00
_cell.angle_gamma   90.00
#
_symmetry.space_group_name_H-M   'P 1'
#
loop_
_entity.id
_entity.type
_entity.pdbx_description
1 polymer ?
#
loop_
_entity_poly.entity_id
_entity_poly.type
_entity_poly.pdbx_seq_one_letter_code
_entity_poly.pdbx_strand_id
1 'polypeptide(L)'
;MRWNCIIARSSVLVFLSVLVLNCSDVRLMEKLEQDRRVSSFVYGKETLCLPEDQTLVSFQVSNLNAVVYKGHLEHDSDGDGLPDIEEAKLGFDPLNYRSQGVLSDRLCLNSTGQSDCGAMDIQCDGRENALGISECDLKAARLDELYDHPDQGLDSDKDGVIDLVEIRAGGFPGIDDEGNDLDGDGVINREEYQQGTEIRRFDQDLPEKHRTLVEVNKLADGAKGCAGQSWLINLKQVPLVVTEEYIDPQDNTREGIERSHRQKGNIILMVFKTRPILGNGNAKVWYRSVEAVHSVEAMFQPIGLRQGDFQLAGEVEP
;
A
#
# COMPACT_ATOMS: atom_id res chain seq x y z
N MET A 1 14.01 -17.65 -36.86
CA MET A 1 13.73 -18.89 -36.10
C MET A 1 12.67 -18.56 -35.06
N ARG A 2 11.45 -19.05 -35.24
CA ARG A 2 10.32 -18.82 -34.32
C ARG A 2 10.29 -19.97 -33.31
N TRP A 3 10.28 -19.65 -32.02
CA TRP A 3 10.20 -20.62 -30.94
C TRP A 3 8.79 -21.21 -30.87
N ASN A 4 8.71 -22.54 -30.76
CA ASN A 4 7.48 -23.28 -30.55
C ASN A 4 7.03 -23.14 -29.09
N CYS A 5 5.81 -22.66 -28.85
CA CYS A 5 5.12 -22.80 -27.57
C CYS A 5 4.32 -24.11 -27.60
N ILE A 6 4.67 -25.07 -26.76
CA ILE A 6 3.87 -26.29 -26.54
C ILE A 6 3.38 -26.24 -25.09
N ILE A 7 2.07 -26.12 -24.91
CA ILE A 7 1.43 -26.30 -23.60
C ILE A 7 1.11 -27.78 -23.45
N ALA A 8 1.87 -28.49 -22.61
CA ALA A 8 1.54 -29.85 -22.20
C ALA A 8 0.98 -29.82 -20.78
N ARG A 9 -0.35 -29.87 -20.62
CA ARG A 9 -0.97 -30.30 -19.36
C ARG A 9 -1.37 -31.76 -19.50
N SER A 10 -0.58 -32.64 -18.86
CA SER A 10 -0.89 -34.06 -18.74
C SER A 10 -1.64 -34.30 -17.44
N SER A 11 -2.87 -34.82 -17.52
CA SER A 11 -3.32 -35.97 -16.73
C SER A 11 -4.68 -36.46 -17.26
N VAL A 12 -4.74 -37.77 -17.50
CA VAL A 12 -5.90 -38.57 -17.95
C VAL A 12 -6.11 -38.63 -19.47
N LEU A 13 -5.87 -39.81 -20.03
CA LEU A 13 -6.14 -40.21 -21.42
C LEU A 13 -7.58 -39.85 -21.81
N VAL A 14 -7.80 -39.00 -22.83
CA VAL A 14 -8.79 -39.12 -23.92
C VAL A 14 -8.50 -38.01 -24.96
N PHE A 15 -8.32 -38.38 -26.24
CA PHE A 15 -8.20 -37.54 -27.46
C PHE A 15 -7.29 -36.29 -27.42
N LEU A 16 -6.10 -36.44 -28.04
CA LEU A 16 -5.16 -35.35 -28.28
C LEU A 16 -5.62 -34.45 -29.46
N SER A 17 -6.55 -33.53 -29.21
CA SER A 17 -6.72 -32.36 -30.07
C SER A 17 -5.69 -31.31 -29.66
N VAL A 18 -4.57 -31.25 -30.39
CA VAL A 18 -3.56 -30.19 -30.22
C VAL A 18 -4.18 -28.89 -30.72
N LEU A 19 -4.72 -28.08 -29.81
CA LEU A 19 -5.03 -26.68 -30.10
C LEU A 19 -3.70 -25.93 -30.22
N VAL A 20 -3.31 -25.59 -31.45
CA VAL A 20 -2.22 -24.64 -31.71
C VAL A 20 -2.78 -23.25 -31.47
N LEU A 21 -2.73 -22.77 -30.22
CA LEU A 21 -3.00 -21.37 -29.92
C LEU A 21 -1.78 -20.53 -30.32
N ASN A 22 -2.02 -19.44 -31.04
CA ASN A 22 -0.97 -18.50 -31.43
C ASN A 22 -0.45 -17.80 -30.15
N CYS A 23 0.87 -17.54 -30.04
CA CYS A 23 1.43 -16.92 -28.83
C CYS A 23 0.83 -15.54 -28.52
N SER A 24 0.40 -14.81 -29.55
CA SER A 24 -0.34 -13.56 -29.42
C SER A 24 -1.72 -13.76 -28.79
N ASP A 25 -2.39 -14.88 -29.07
CA ASP A 25 -3.70 -15.19 -28.50
C ASP A 25 -3.57 -15.63 -27.04
N VAL A 26 -2.52 -16.39 -26.68
CA VAL A 26 -2.25 -16.77 -25.29
C VAL A 26 -1.96 -15.53 -24.43
N ARG A 27 -1.09 -14.62 -24.91
CA ARG A 27 -0.81 -13.36 -24.22
C ARG A 27 -2.04 -12.46 -24.10
N LEU A 28 -2.90 -12.45 -25.12
CA LEU A 28 -4.15 -11.69 -25.09
C LEU A 28 -5.11 -12.26 -24.04
N MET A 29 -5.24 -13.59 -23.95
CA MET A 29 -6.11 -14.25 -22.96
C MET A 29 -5.59 -14.06 -21.54
N GLU A 30 -4.28 -14.14 -21.32
CA GLU A 30 -3.64 -13.85 -20.02
C GLU A 30 -3.90 -12.40 -19.58
N LYS A 31 -3.73 -11.44 -20.50
CA LYS A 31 -4.05 -10.03 -20.25
C LYS A 31 -5.54 -9.81 -19.96
N LEU A 32 -6.43 -10.46 -20.71
CA LEU A 32 -7.88 -10.36 -20.49
C LEU A 32 -8.33 -11.01 -19.18
N GLU A 33 -7.67 -12.09 -18.75
CA GLU A 33 -7.96 -12.75 -17.48
C GLU A 33 -7.48 -11.91 -16.30
N GLN A 34 -6.30 -11.28 -16.42
CA GLN A 34 -5.81 -10.34 -15.43
C GLN A 34 -6.70 -9.09 -15.33
N ASP A 35 -7.11 -8.54 -16.47
CA ASP A 35 -8.03 -7.39 -16.54
C ASP A 35 -9.39 -7.67 -15.89
N ARG A 36 -9.79 -8.95 -15.77
CA ARG A 36 -11.03 -9.36 -15.08
C ARG A 36 -10.87 -9.49 -13.57
N ARG A 37 -9.64 -9.54 -13.06
CA ARG A 37 -9.30 -9.66 -11.63
C ARG A 37 -9.01 -8.30 -10.99
N VAL A 38 -8.98 -7.24 -11.80
CA VAL A 38 -8.84 -5.87 -11.34
C VAL A 38 -10.15 -5.13 -11.58
N SER A 39 -10.69 -4.55 -10.51
CA SER A 39 -11.75 -3.55 -10.59
C SER A 39 -11.22 -2.24 -10.04
N SER A 40 -12.01 -1.18 -10.14
CA SER A 40 -11.61 0.12 -9.62
C SER A 40 -12.64 0.64 -8.63
N PHE A 41 -12.15 1.01 -7.47
CA PHE A 41 -12.87 1.80 -6.50
C PHE A 41 -12.82 3.27 -6.91
N VAL A 42 -14.00 3.88 -7.09
CA VAL A 42 -14.14 5.31 -7.39
C VAL A 42 -14.93 5.94 -6.27
N TYR A 43 -14.29 6.89 -5.61
CA TYR A 43 -14.87 7.57 -4.46
C TYR A 43 -15.59 8.87 -4.86
N GLY A 44 -14.96 9.64 -5.77
CA GLY A 44 -15.44 10.95 -6.18
C GLY A 44 -14.73 12.10 -5.47
N LYS A 45 -15.39 13.25 -5.41
CA LYS A 45 -14.82 14.52 -4.96
C LYS A 45 -15.38 14.92 -3.60
N GLU A 46 -14.50 15.11 -2.63
CA GLU A 46 -14.87 15.58 -1.30
C GLU A 46 -13.96 16.70 -0.81
N THR A 47 -14.43 17.43 0.20
CA THR A 47 -13.67 18.55 0.78
C THR A 47 -13.13 18.21 2.16
N LEU A 48 -11.82 18.26 2.27
CA LEU A 48 -11.10 18.22 3.54
C LEU A 48 -11.01 19.65 4.09
N CYS A 49 -11.68 19.89 5.22
CA CYS A 49 -11.56 21.12 6.00
C CYS A 49 -10.50 20.93 7.08
N LEU A 50 -9.55 21.88 7.17
CA LEU A 50 -8.55 21.92 8.23
C LEU A 50 -8.86 23.01 9.27
N PRO A 51 -8.28 22.92 10.48
CA PRO A 51 -8.33 24.00 11.46
C PRO A 51 -7.62 25.26 10.96
N GLU A 52 -7.93 26.42 11.56
CA GLU A 52 -7.38 27.74 11.17
C GLU A 52 -5.87 27.83 11.20
N ASP A 53 -5.22 27.04 12.06
CA ASP A 53 -3.80 27.06 12.33
C ASP A 53 -3.02 26.01 11.54
N GLN A 54 -3.66 25.21 10.67
CA GLN A 54 -3.00 24.11 9.96
C GLN A 54 -3.09 24.21 8.43
N THR A 55 -2.08 23.64 7.77
CA THR A 55 -2.04 23.46 6.32
C THR A 55 -1.70 22.01 5.97
N LEU A 56 -2.21 21.55 4.82
CA LEU A 56 -1.94 20.22 4.28
C LEU A 56 -0.51 20.18 3.72
N VAL A 57 0.25 19.15 4.06
CA VAL A 57 1.59 18.89 3.54
C VAL A 57 1.50 17.84 2.44
N SER A 58 0.92 16.68 2.76
CA SER A 58 0.76 15.56 1.84
C SER A 58 -0.58 14.85 2.09
N PHE A 59 -1.06 14.14 1.07
CA PHE A 59 -2.22 13.26 1.15
C PHE A 59 -1.93 12.04 0.26
N GLN A 60 -1.93 10.87 0.87
CA GLN A 60 -1.59 9.59 0.26
C GLN A 60 -2.81 8.65 0.33
N VAL A 61 -2.97 7.83 -0.70
CA VAL A 61 -3.97 6.77 -0.73
C VAL A 61 -3.32 5.49 -1.22
N SER A 62 -3.40 4.42 -0.44
CA SER A 62 -2.80 3.14 -0.81
C SER A 62 -3.83 2.03 -0.63
N ASN A 63 -3.90 1.11 -1.59
CA ASN A 63 -4.56 -0.16 -1.36
C ASN A 63 -3.54 -1.08 -0.68
N LEU A 64 -3.80 -1.47 0.57
CA LEU A 64 -2.92 -2.34 1.32
C LEU A 64 -2.95 -3.78 0.83
N ASN A 65 -3.88 -4.18 -0.04
CA ASN A 65 -3.95 -5.55 -0.53
C ASN A 65 -3.60 -5.70 -2.01
N ALA A 66 -3.13 -4.63 -2.66
CA ALA A 66 -2.71 -4.67 -4.06
C ALA A 66 -1.25 -4.23 -4.18
N VAL A 67 -0.45 -5.08 -4.81
CA VAL A 67 0.98 -4.86 -5.03
C VAL A 67 1.33 -5.16 -6.48
N VAL A 68 2.25 -4.40 -7.05
CA VAL A 68 2.75 -4.67 -8.40
C VAL A 68 3.88 -5.67 -8.33
N TYR A 69 3.67 -6.83 -8.97
CA TYR A 69 4.64 -7.90 -9.05
C TYR A 69 4.80 -8.34 -10.50
N LYS A 70 6.03 -8.21 -11.02
CA LYS A 70 6.39 -8.58 -12.41
C LYS A 70 5.55 -7.84 -13.46
N GLY A 71 5.28 -6.55 -13.23
CA GLY A 71 4.49 -5.69 -14.14
C GLY A 71 2.98 -5.95 -14.07
N HIS A 72 2.54 -6.75 -13.09
CA HIS A 72 1.17 -7.18 -12.92
C HIS A 72 0.68 -6.75 -11.54
N LEU A 73 -0.55 -6.21 -11.48
CA LEU A 73 -1.18 -5.99 -10.19
C LEU A 73 -1.62 -7.34 -9.62
N GLU A 74 -1.09 -7.70 -8.47
CA GLU A 74 -1.34 -8.93 -7.73
C GLU A 74 -1.99 -8.61 -6.37
N HIS A 75 -2.58 -9.64 -5.78
CA HIS A 75 -3.17 -9.58 -4.45
C HIS A 75 -2.15 -9.95 -3.39
N ASP A 76 -2.27 -9.26 -2.26
CA ASP A 76 -1.51 -9.37 -1.02
C ASP A 76 -2.57 -9.45 0.09
N SER A 77 -2.98 -10.67 0.45
CA SER A 77 -4.20 -10.91 1.23
C SER A 77 -4.09 -10.50 2.70
N ASP A 78 -2.90 -10.45 3.29
CA ASP A 78 -2.70 -9.95 4.66
C ASP A 78 -2.12 -8.52 4.72
N GLY A 79 -1.74 -7.99 3.56
CA GLY A 79 -1.39 -6.60 3.36
C GLY A 79 0.01 -6.24 3.84
N ASP A 80 0.94 -7.18 3.86
CA ASP A 80 2.29 -6.98 4.37
C ASP A 80 3.29 -6.42 3.33
N GLY A 81 2.88 -6.40 2.06
CA GLY A 81 3.68 -5.92 0.92
C GLY A 81 4.28 -7.03 0.06
N LEU A 82 4.09 -8.31 0.39
CA LEU A 82 4.39 -9.45 -0.48
C LEU A 82 3.10 -9.99 -1.09
N PRO A 83 3.06 -10.30 -2.41
CA PRO A 83 1.88 -10.91 -2.98
C PRO A 83 1.79 -12.40 -2.58
N ASP A 84 0.56 -12.92 -2.45
CA ASP A 84 0.28 -14.32 -2.05
C ASP A 84 1.07 -15.35 -2.88
N ILE A 85 1.27 -15.04 -4.17
CA ILE A 85 1.99 -15.90 -5.10
C ILE A 85 3.50 -15.95 -4.82
N GLU A 86 4.09 -14.89 -4.26
CA GLU A 86 5.49 -14.84 -3.84
C GLU A 86 5.67 -15.51 -2.48
N GLU A 87 4.78 -15.22 -1.54
CA GLU A 87 4.77 -15.84 -0.23
C GLU A 87 4.72 -17.37 -0.31
N ALA A 88 3.76 -17.90 -1.09
CA ALA A 88 3.64 -19.34 -1.31
C ALA A 88 4.89 -19.98 -1.95
N LYS A 89 5.68 -19.21 -2.71
CA LYS A 89 6.95 -19.70 -3.28
C LYS A 89 8.09 -19.68 -2.26
N LEU A 90 8.11 -18.68 -1.39
CA LEU A 90 9.16 -18.47 -0.39
C LEU A 90 8.90 -19.23 0.92
N GLY A 91 7.67 -19.74 1.11
CA GLY A 91 7.25 -20.47 2.30
C GLY A 91 6.66 -19.57 3.41
N PHE A 92 6.31 -18.33 3.06
CA PHE A 92 5.48 -17.47 3.90
C PHE A 92 4.00 -17.90 3.80
N ASP A 93 3.18 -17.49 4.76
CA ASP A 93 1.75 -17.78 4.81
C ASP A 93 0.96 -16.54 4.35
N PRO A 94 0.27 -16.59 3.18
CA PRO A 94 -0.44 -15.43 2.60
C PRO A 94 -1.55 -14.78 3.43
N LEU A 95 -1.88 -15.39 4.57
CA LEU A 95 -2.91 -14.91 5.49
C LEU A 95 -2.31 -14.61 6.86
N ASN A 96 -1.01 -14.32 6.92
CA ASN A 96 -0.30 -13.96 8.12
C ASN A 96 0.92 -13.10 7.80
N TYR A 97 0.71 -11.79 7.93
CA TYR A 97 1.72 -10.77 7.64
C TYR A 97 3.03 -10.89 8.43
N ARG A 98 3.10 -11.81 9.41
CA ARG A 98 4.30 -12.22 10.17
C ARG A 98 4.35 -13.74 10.29
N SER A 99 4.56 -14.45 9.19
CA SER A 99 4.46 -15.91 9.18
C SER A 99 5.70 -16.64 9.71
N GLN A 100 6.88 -16.01 9.65
CA GLN A 100 8.16 -16.68 9.98
C GLN A 100 8.93 -16.01 11.13
N GLY A 101 8.29 -15.16 11.94
CA GLY A 101 8.92 -14.55 13.11
C GLY A 101 8.14 -13.37 13.69
N VAL A 102 8.87 -12.38 14.20
CA VAL A 102 8.31 -11.15 14.79
C VAL A 102 8.25 -9.97 13.81
N LEU A 103 8.92 -10.10 12.66
CA LEU A 103 8.94 -9.09 11.60
C LEU A 103 7.86 -9.36 10.57
N SER A 104 7.49 -8.34 9.81
CA SER A 104 6.64 -8.58 8.64
C SER A 104 7.41 -9.39 7.60
N ASP A 105 6.72 -10.20 6.81
CA ASP A 105 7.39 -11.10 5.86
C ASP A 105 8.13 -10.29 4.79
N ARG A 106 7.55 -9.18 4.33
CA ARG A 106 8.23 -8.19 3.48
C ARG A 106 9.51 -7.65 4.09
N LEU A 107 9.47 -7.17 5.34
CA LEU A 107 10.63 -6.58 6.00
C LEU A 107 11.69 -7.63 6.31
N CYS A 108 11.27 -8.83 6.68
CA CYS A 108 12.14 -9.99 6.86
C CYS A 108 12.89 -10.34 5.58
N LEU A 109 12.19 -10.41 4.44
CA LEU A 109 12.79 -10.69 3.15
C LEU A 109 13.80 -9.59 2.78
N ASN A 110 13.46 -8.32 2.99
CA ASN A 110 14.35 -7.19 2.71
C ASN A 110 15.59 -7.19 3.61
N SER A 111 15.44 -7.62 4.86
CA SER A 111 16.52 -7.59 5.86
C SER A 111 17.47 -8.79 5.77
N THR A 112 16.94 -9.99 5.48
CA THR A 112 17.71 -11.24 5.50
C THR A 112 18.02 -11.80 4.11
N GLY A 113 17.22 -11.41 3.10
CA GLY A 113 17.22 -12.06 1.78
C GLY A 113 16.66 -13.49 1.81
N GLN A 114 16.04 -13.91 2.91
CA GLN A 114 15.52 -15.26 3.14
C GLN A 114 14.14 -15.18 3.80
N SER A 115 13.44 -16.31 3.85
CA SER A 115 12.15 -16.44 4.54
C SER A 115 12.26 -16.90 5.99
N ASP A 116 13.47 -17.10 6.52
CA ASP A 116 13.66 -17.51 7.93
C ASP A 116 13.94 -16.28 8.81
N CYS A 117 12.86 -15.67 9.32
CA CYS A 117 12.94 -14.47 10.17
C CYS A 117 13.27 -14.81 11.62
N GLY A 118 13.10 -16.08 12.03
CA GLY A 118 13.40 -16.56 13.38
C GLY A 118 14.88 -16.57 13.72
N ALA A 119 15.75 -16.47 12.70
CA ALA A 119 17.19 -16.35 12.88
C ALA A 119 17.63 -14.96 13.38
N MET A 120 16.78 -13.93 13.28
CA MET A 120 17.09 -12.59 13.78
C MET A 120 16.77 -12.49 15.27
N ASP A 121 17.82 -12.39 16.10
CA ASP A 121 17.69 -12.14 17.54
C ASP A 121 17.38 -10.64 17.79
N ILE A 122 16.14 -10.24 17.50
CA ILE A 122 15.64 -8.89 17.75
C ILE A 122 14.91 -8.91 19.09
N GLN A 123 15.49 -8.20 20.07
CA GLN A 123 14.88 -8.01 21.37
C GLN A 123 13.87 -6.86 21.30
N CYS A 124 12.59 -7.20 21.23
CA CYS A 124 11.45 -6.27 21.14
C CYS A 124 10.22 -6.87 21.84
N ASP A 125 9.23 -6.03 22.14
CA ASP A 125 7.98 -6.44 22.81
C ASP A 125 6.77 -6.57 21.85
N GLY A 126 6.96 -6.32 20.55
CA GLY A 126 5.94 -6.50 19.52
C GLY A 126 4.78 -5.51 19.60
N ARG A 127 4.89 -4.43 20.38
CA ARG A 127 3.91 -3.34 20.38
C ARG A 127 3.94 -2.62 19.04
N GLU A 128 2.76 -2.27 18.56
CA GLU A 128 2.58 -1.56 17.29
C GLU A 128 2.17 -0.11 17.51
N ASN A 129 2.58 0.75 16.60
CA ASN A 129 2.09 2.12 16.52
C ASN A 129 0.71 2.18 15.81
N ALA A 130 0.14 3.38 15.67
CA ALA A 130 -1.19 3.57 15.07
C ALA A 130 -1.30 3.12 13.60
N LEU A 131 -0.17 3.02 12.87
CA LEU A 131 -0.11 2.51 11.50
C LEU A 131 0.20 1.01 11.44
N GLY A 132 0.26 0.32 12.58
CA GLY A 132 0.49 -1.12 12.64
C GLY A 132 1.93 -1.54 12.36
N ILE A 133 2.91 -0.65 12.57
CA ILE A 133 4.34 -0.99 12.53
C ILE A 133 4.78 -1.38 13.95
N SER A 134 5.39 -2.55 14.11
CA SER A 134 5.81 -3.04 15.41
C SER A 134 7.17 -2.48 15.84
N GLU A 135 7.46 -2.45 17.14
CA GLU A 135 8.79 -2.14 17.68
C GLU A 135 9.88 -3.04 17.06
N CYS A 136 9.53 -4.30 16.74
CA CYS A 136 10.43 -5.23 16.07
C CYS A 136 10.75 -4.77 14.64
N ASP A 137 9.74 -4.31 13.90
CA ASP A 137 9.93 -3.78 12.54
C ASP A 137 10.75 -2.50 12.56
N LEU A 138 10.47 -1.57 13.49
CA LEU A 138 11.25 -0.34 13.64
C LEU A 138 12.74 -0.64 13.86
N LYS A 139 13.04 -1.62 14.72
CA LYS A 139 14.41 -2.10 14.98
C LYS A 139 15.05 -2.74 13.76
N ALA A 140 14.33 -3.61 13.06
CA ALA A 140 14.83 -4.24 11.84
C ALA A 140 15.12 -3.21 10.73
N ALA A 141 14.26 -2.19 10.60
CA ALA A 141 14.42 -1.07 9.70
C ALA A 141 15.44 -0.02 10.18
N ARG A 142 16.04 -0.20 11.37
CA ARG A 142 17.01 0.72 11.99
C ARG A 142 16.45 2.11 12.27
N LEU A 143 15.13 2.23 12.36
CA LEU A 143 14.44 3.47 12.69
C LEU A 143 14.53 3.78 14.18
N ASP A 144 14.72 2.75 15.01
CA ASP A 144 14.90 2.87 16.46
C ASP A 144 16.18 3.65 16.83
N GLU A 145 17.24 3.50 16.04
CA GLU A 145 18.54 4.16 16.21
C GLU A 145 18.55 5.61 15.71
N LEU A 146 17.60 5.99 14.85
CA LEU A 146 17.64 7.26 14.14
C LEU A 146 17.02 8.42 14.94
N TYR A 147 16.07 8.18 15.84
CA TYR A 147 15.39 9.26 16.61
C TYR A 147 14.81 8.80 17.95
N ASP A 148 15.33 9.19 19.12
CA ASP A 148 14.75 8.84 20.44
C ASP A 148 13.40 9.56 20.71
N HIS A 149 12.34 9.23 19.95
CA HIS A 149 11.08 9.97 19.95
C HIS A 149 9.85 9.06 19.68
N PRO A 150 8.68 9.36 20.29
CA PRO A 150 7.43 8.59 20.15
C PRO A 150 6.77 8.56 18.76
N ASP A 151 7.40 9.11 17.72
CA ASP A 151 6.87 9.26 16.35
C ASP A 151 7.57 8.38 15.30
N GLN A 152 8.52 7.55 15.71
CA GLN A 152 9.11 6.50 14.88
C GLN A 152 8.02 5.62 14.25
N GLY A 153 8.14 5.36 12.95
CA GLY A 153 7.16 4.55 12.22
C GLY A 153 6.00 5.35 11.62
N LEU A 154 6.11 6.67 11.53
CA LEU A 154 5.11 7.52 10.86
C LEU A 154 5.60 8.08 9.53
N ASP A 155 6.74 8.78 9.52
CA ASP A 155 7.39 9.45 8.37
C ASP A 155 8.79 9.88 8.86
N SER A 156 9.66 8.90 9.09
CA SER A 156 10.87 9.02 9.92
C SER A 156 11.96 9.87 9.27
N ASP A 157 12.03 9.93 7.94
CA ASP A 157 12.92 10.83 7.19
C ASP A 157 12.28 12.16 6.77
N LYS A 158 10.96 12.29 6.97
CA LYS A 158 10.18 13.52 6.78
C LYS A 158 9.99 13.92 5.32
N ASP A 159 10.14 12.99 4.38
CA ASP A 159 9.96 13.22 2.94
C ASP A 159 8.48 13.32 2.53
N GLY A 160 7.57 12.94 3.45
CA GLY A 160 6.13 13.05 3.29
C GLY A 160 5.47 11.79 2.75
N VAL A 161 6.23 10.71 2.53
CA VAL A 161 5.79 9.31 2.45
C VAL A 161 5.73 8.75 3.89
N ILE A 162 4.88 7.75 4.15
CA ILE A 162 4.82 7.13 5.48
C ILE A 162 5.63 5.85 5.52
N ASP A 163 6.31 5.58 6.64
CA ASP A 163 7.20 4.42 6.80
C ASP A 163 6.52 3.09 6.45
N LEU A 164 5.22 2.95 6.79
CA LEU A 164 4.45 1.75 6.47
C LEU A 164 4.41 1.49 4.95
N VAL A 165 4.17 2.54 4.17
CA VAL A 165 4.07 2.43 2.70
C VAL A 165 5.45 2.10 2.12
N GLU A 166 6.50 2.73 2.63
CA GLU A 166 7.87 2.47 2.18
C GLU A 166 8.32 1.04 2.49
N ILE A 167 8.11 0.57 3.72
CA ILE A 167 8.43 -0.80 4.12
C ILE A 167 7.70 -1.81 3.24
N ARG A 168 6.40 -1.61 3.01
CA ARG A 168 5.58 -2.49 2.15
C ARG A 168 6.06 -2.50 0.69
N ALA A 169 6.58 -1.39 0.19
CA ALA A 169 7.15 -1.30 -1.16
C ALA A 169 8.63 -1.75 -1.24
N GLY A 170 9.25 -2.11 -0.12
CA GLY A 170 10.68 -2.46 -0.03
C GLY A 170 11.64 -1.28 -0.15
N GLY A 171 11.14 -0.09 0.17
CA GLY A 171 11.87 1.18 0.22
C GLY A 171 12.76 1.35 1.44
N PHE A 172 13.03 2.61 1.78
CA PHE A 172 13.99 3.00 2.82
C PHE A 172 13.41 4.09 3.73
N PRO A 173 12.64 3.74 4.78
CA PRO A 173 11.92 4.71 5.63
C PRO A 173 12.78 5.67 6.47
N GLY A 174 14.10 5.64 6.31
CA GLY A 174 15.04 6.51 7.01
C GLY A 174 15.88 7.36 6.05
N ILE A 175 15.50 7.44 4.78
CA ILE A 175 16.23 8.13 3.71
C ILE A 175 15.24 8.94 2.86
N ASP A 176 15.33 10.26 2.97
CA ASP A 176 14.61 11.22 2.11
C ASP A 176 14.94 10.98 0.63
N ASP A 177 14.10 10.16 -0.02
CA ASP A 177 14.31 9.64 -1.36
C ASP A 177 13.09 9.75 -2.26
N GLU A 178 12.00 10.36 -1.79
CA GLU A 178 10.72 10.46 -2.48
C GLU A 178 10.81 11.09 -3.88
N GLY A 179 11.77 11.98 -4.09
CA GLY A 179 12.07 12.66 -5.35
C GLY A 179 13.04 11.93 -6.28
N ASN A 180 13.61 10.80 -5.86
CA ASN A 180 14.54 10.00 -6.66
C ASN A 180 13.79 9.04 -7.58
N ASP A 181 14.51 8.50 -8.57
CA ASP A 181 14.08 7.42 -9.47
C ASP A 181 15.17 6.35 -9.36
N LEU A 182 15.00 5.47 -8.36
CA LEU A 182 16.08 4.60 -7.90
C LEU A 182 16.38 3.46 -8.88
N ASP A 183 15.38 2.99 -9.63
CA ASP A 183 15.54 1.92 -10.62
C ASP A 183 15.75 2.43 -12.07
N GLY A 184 15.56 3.73 -12.30
CA GLY A 184 15.82 4.41 -13.56
C GLY A 184 14.75 4.20 -14.62
N ASP A 185 13.52 3.88 -14.22
CA ASP A 185 12.40 3.65 -15.13
C ASP A 185 11.66 4.93 -15.54
N GLY A 186 12.00 6.07 -14.93
CA GLY A 186 11.44 7.38 -15.22
C GLY A 186 10.21 7.75 -14.40
N VAL A 187 9.82 6.94 -13.42
CA VAL A 187 8.84 7.26 -12.37
C VAL A 187 9.63 7.53 -11.08
N ILE A 188 9.24 8.56 -10.32
CA ILE A 188 9.91 8.85 -9.04
C ILE A 188 9.32 8.01 -7.90
N ASN A 189 10.11 7.73 -6.86
CA ASN A 189 9.75 6.91 -5.71
C ASN A 189 8.38 7.29 -5.10
N ARG A 190 8.09 8.58 -4.91
CA ARG A 190 6.78 9.03 -4.41
C ARG A 190 5.60 8.61 -5.28
N GLU A 191 5.77 8.66 -6.60
CA GLU A 191 4.74 8.23 -7.55
C GLU A 191 4.59 6.71 -7.56
N GLU A 192 5.68 5.98 -7.32
CA GLU A 192 5.70 4.53 -7.18
C GLU A 192 4.97 4.07 -5.92
N TYR A 193 5.28 4.66 -4.76
CA TYR A 193 4.59 4.40 -3.49
C TYR A 193 3.09 4.66 -3.59
N GLN A 194 2.69 5.72 -4.30
CA GLN A 194 1.28 6.03 -4.56
C GLN A 194 0.61 4.98 -5.48
N GLN A 195 1.37 4.32 -6.36
CA GLN A 195 0.89 3.29 -7.27
C GLN A 195 0.97 1.86 -6.67
N GLY A 196 1.74 1.67 -5.59
CA GLY A 196 2.04 0.35 -5.05
C GLY A 196 3.06 -0.44 -5.88
N THR A 197 3.93 0.27 -6.62
CA THR A 197 5.09 -0.30 -7.31
C THR A 197 6.31 -0.36 -6.40
N GLU A 198 7.37 -1.06 -6.85
CA GLU A 198 8.58 -1.29 -6.07
C GLU A 198 9.72 -0.40 -6.56
N ILE A 199 10.21 0.52 -5.71
CA ILE A 199 11.23 1.54 -6.08
C ILE A 199 12.59 0.99 -6.57
N ARG A 200 12.79 -0.33 -6.54
CA ARG A 200 14.03 -0.99 -6.96
C ARG A 200 13.86 -1.79 -8.25
N ARG A 201 12.71 -1.68 -8.91
CA ARG A 201 12.27 -2.66 -9.88
C ARG A 201 11.55 -2.01 -11.07
N PHE A 202 12.31 -1.89 -12.15
CA PHE A 202 11.86 -1.29 -13.40
C PHE A 202 10.48 -1.82 -13.87
N ASP A 203 9.41 -1.03 -13.69
CA ASP A 203 8.02 -1.43 -13.95
C ASP A 203 7.12 -0.33 -14.57
N GLN A 204 7.75 0.61 -15.29
CA GLN A 204 7.15 1.73 -16.01
C GLN A 204 5.87 1.42 -16.83
N ASP A 205 5.71 0.17 -17.28
CA ASP A 205 4.61 -0.24 -18.16
C ASP A 205 3.30 -0.63 -17.45
N LEU A 206 3.18 -0.35 -16.14
CA LEU A 206 1.94 -0.54 -15.40
C LEU A 206 0.76 0.21 -16.06
N PRO A 207 -0.31 -0.46 -16.52
CA PRO A 207 -1.43 0.23 -17.17
C PRO A 207 -2.11 1.25 -16.25
N GLU A 208 -2.58 2.39 -16.79
CA GLU A 208 -3.24 3.46 -16.01
C GLU A 208 -4.39 2.95 -15.11
N LYS A 209 -5.16 1.96 -15.59
CA LYS A 209 -6.26 1.33 -14.84
C LYS A 209 -5.81 0.52 -13.60
N HIS A 210 -4.52 0.21 -13.49
CA HIS A 210 -3.91 -0.45 -12.34
C HIS A 210 -3.21 0.55 -11.41
N ARG A 211 -3.29 1.86 -11.70
CA ARG A 211 -2.66 2.92 -10.90
C ARG A 211 -3.68 3.55 -9.96
N THR A 212 -3.24 3.96 -8.79
CA THR A 212 -4.05 4.84 -7.94
C THR A 212 -3.98 6.27 -8.47
N LEU A 213 -5.14 6.90 -8.65
CA LEU A 213 -5.26 8.26 -9.18
C LEU A 213 -6.02 9.13 -8.17
N VAL A 214 -5.29 10.03 -7.52
CA VAL A 214 -5.82 11.02 -6.59
C VAL A 214 -5.39 12.43 -7.04
N GLU A 215 -6.33 13.38 -7.05
CA GLU A 215 -5.99 14.79 -7.22
C GLU A 215 -6.31 15.56 -5.94
N VAL A 216 -5.36 16.38 -5.51
CA VAL A 216 -5.45 17.17 -4.29
C VAL A 216 -5.28 18.63 -4.66
N ASN A 217 -6.33 19.43 -4.50
CA ASN A 217 -6.33 20.82 -4.93
C ASN A 217 -6.72 21.75 -3.78
N LYS A 218 -5.89 22.74 -3.47
CA LYS A 218 -6.27 23.78 -2.52
C LYS A 218 -7.44 24.58 -3.09
N LEU A 219 -8.51 24.74 -2.31
CA LEU A 219 -9.62 25.61 -2.68
C LEU A 219 -9.32 27.04 -2.21
N ALA A 220 -9.95 28.02 -2.88
CA ALA A 220 -9.85 29.42 -2.45
C ALA A 220 -10.34 29.58 -1.01
N ASP A 221 -9.69 30.46 -0.24
CA ASP A 221 -10.04 30.70 1.16
C ASP A 221 -11.52 31.13 1.28
N GLY A 222 -12.25 30.53 2.23
CA GLY A 222 -13.68 30.80 2.44
C GLY A 222 -14.65 30.08 1.50
N ALA A 223 -14.20 29.21 0.58
CA ALA A 223 -15.04 28.59 -0.44
C ALA A 223 -16.11 27.60 0.09
N LYS A 224 -16.00 27.07 1.33
CA LYS A 224 -16.87 25.98 1.82
C LYS A 224 -17.24 26.00 3.30
N GLY A 225 -17.10 27.12 4.01
CA GLY A 225 -17.46 27.19 5.43
C GLY A 225 -16.55 26.36 6.36
N CYS A 226 -15.34 26.01 5.91
CA CYS A 226 -14.30 25.48 6.77
C CYS A 226 -13.74 26.61 7.65
N ALA A 227 -13.30 26.28 8.87
CA ALA A 227 -12.66 27.26 9.76
C ALA A 227 -11.32 27.73 9.18
N GLY A 228 -10.45 26.80 8.78
CA GLY A 228 -9.18 27.08 8.12
C GLY A 228 -9.15 26.78 6.62
N GLN A 229 -8.01 26.30 6.15
CA GLN A 229 -7.83 25.94 4.75
C GLN A 229 -8.78 24.81 4.34
N SER A 230 -9.15 24.80 3.06
CA SER A 230 -9.99 23.76 2.47
C SER A 230 -9.34 23.19 1.23
N TRP A 231 -9.41 21.86 1.10
CA TRP A 231 -8.77 21.12 0.03
C TRP A 231 -9.79 20.19 -0.63
N LEU A 232 -9.83 20.19 -1.96
CA LEU A 232 -10.62 19.28 -2.76
C LEU A 232 -9.80 18.03 -3.04
N ILE A 233 -10.22 16.93 -2.44
CA ILE A 233 -9.66 15.59 -2.69
C ILE A 233 -10.56 14.91 -3.71
N ASN A 234 -9.99 14.55 -4.85
CA ASN A 234 -10.67 13.83 -5.93
C ASN A 234 -10.00 12.47 -6.08
N LEU A 235 -10.55 11.45 -5.41
CA LEU A 235 -10.07 10.09 -5.56
C LEU A 235 -10.78 9.46 -6.77
N LYS A 236 -10.08 9.53 -7.91
CA LYS A 236 -10.59 9.11 -9.21
C LYS A 236 -10.57 7.60 -9.38
N GLN A 237 -9.54 6.95 -8.84
CA GLN A 237 -9.33 5.53 -9.02
C GLN A 237 -8.44 4.97 -7.90
N VAL A 238 -8.86 3.88 -7.29
CA VAL A 238 -7.98 2.97 -6.54
C VAL A 238 -8.21 1.58 -7.12
N PRO A 239 -7.17 0.88 -7.62
CA PRO A 239 -7.35 -0.45 -8.14
C PRO A 239 -7.66 -1.41 -6.99
N LEU A 240 -8.63 -2.30 -7.19
CA LEU A 240 -8.97 -3.37 -6.26
C LEU A 240 -8.59 -4.70 -6.90
N VAL A 241 -8.19 -5.66 -6.07
CA VAL A 241 -7.84 -7.02 -6.47
C VAL A 241 -8.72 -8.05 -5.76
N VAL A 242 -8.71 -9.28 -6.27
CA VAL A 242 -9.47 -10.39 -5.68
C VAL A 242 -8.59 -11.05 -4.62
N THR A 243 -8.80 -10.67 -3.36
CA THR A 243 -8.14 -11.21 -2.17
C THR A 243 -8.90 -12.40 -1.58
N GLU A 244 -8.20 -13.19 -0.77
CA GLU A 244 -8.84 -14.10 0.17
C GLU A 244 -9.36 -13.35 1.41
N GLU A 245 -10.08 -14.04 2.29
CA GLU A 245 -10.50 -13.43 3.58
C GLU A 245 -9.33 -13.45 4.56
N TYR A 246 -9.09 -12.31 5.20
CA TYR A 246 -8.06 -12.15 6.23
C TYR A 246 -8.67 -11.58 7.50
N ILE A 247 -8.28 -12.14 8.64
CA ILE A 247 -8.72 -11.70 9.97
C ILE A 247 -7.48 -11.45 10.80
N ASP A 248 -7.18 -10.19 11.08
CA ASP A 248 -6.16 -9.83 12.06
C ASP A 248 -6.73 -10.11 13.46
N PRO A 249 -6.11 -11.02 14.25
CA PRO A 249 -6.54 -11.26 15.63
C PRO A 249 -6.46 -10.03 16.53
N GLN A 250 -5.74 -8.97 16.10
CA GLN A 250 -5.43 -7.81 16.89
C GLN A 250 -6.39 -6.63 16.68
N ASP A 251 -7.15 -6.61 15.59
CA ASP A 251 -8.07 -5.52 15.22
C ASP A 251 -9.09 -5.17 16.32
N ASN A 252 -9.59 -6.17 17.06
CA ASN A 252 -10.56 -5.94 18.14
C ASN A 252 -9.92 -5.55 19.48
N THR A 253 -8.59 -5.51 19.55
CA THR A 253 -7.83 -5.39 20.80
C THR A 253 -6.89 -4.20 20.83
N ARG A 254 -6.69 -3.52 19.69
CA ARG A 254 -5.75 -2.42 19.54
C ARG A 254 -6.39 -1.24 18.81
N GLU A 255 -5.99 -0.03 19.18
CA GLU A 255 -6.26 1.16 18.37
C GLU A 255 -5.22 1.23 17.25
N GLY A 256 -5.65 1.38 16.00
CA GLY A 256 -4.78 1.37 14.83
C GLY A 256 -5.54 1.21 13.52
N ILE A 257 -4.81 0.99 12.43
CA ILE A 257 -5.40 0.60 11.15
C ILE A 257 -6.14 -0.74 11.28
N GLU A 258 -7.36 -0.80 10.76
CA GLU A 258 -8.09 -2.06 10.59
C GLU A 258 -7.50 -2.81 9.38
N ARG A 259 -7.05 -4.05 9.58
CA ARG A 259 -6.47 -4.90 8.52
C ARG A 259 -7.39 -6.03 8.06
N SER A 260 -8.30 -6.49 8.92
CA SER A 260 -9.25 -7.56 8.58
C SER A 260 -10.17 -7.14 7.44
N HIS A 261 -10.36 -8.02 6.49
CA HIS A 261 -11.32 -7.84 5.41
C HIS A 261 -11.93 -9.18 5.00
N ARG A 262 -13.15 -9.13 4.48
CA ARG A 262 -13.79 -10.33 3.93
C ARG A 262 -13.15 -10.74 2.61
N GLN A 263 -13.56 -11.89 2.10
CA GLN A 263 -13.16 -12.33 0.78
C GLN A 263 -13.42 -11.24 -0.28
N LYS A 264 -12.42 -10.96 -1.13
CA LYS A 264 -12.41 -9.86 -2.12
C LYS A 264 -12.39 -8.45 -1.52
N GLY A 265 -12.27 -8.34 -0.21
CA GLY A 265 -12.10 -7.08 0.51
C GLY A 265 -10.68 -6.56 0.34
N ASN A 266 -10.55 -5.25 0.24
CA ASN A 266 -9.28 -4.54 0.10
C ASN A 266 -9.31 -3.40 1.11
N ILE A 267 -8.26 -3.24 1.89
CA ILE A 267 -8.11 -2.16 2.84
C ILE A 267 -7.50 -0.96 2.12
N ILE A 268 -8.28 0.10 1.99
CA ILE A 268 -7.81 1.37 1.45
C ILE A 268 -7.37 2.24 2.61
N LEU A 269 -6.06 2.48 2.70
CA LEU A 269 -5.46 3.38 3.66
C LEU A 269 -5.36 4.77 3.05
N MET A 270 -5.94 5.75 3.73
CA MET A 270 -5.79 7.17 3.43
C MET A 270 -5.02 7.83 4.55
N VAL A 271 -3.95 8.53 4.22
CA VAL A 271 -3.12 9.24 5.19
C VAL A 271 -2.88 10.67 4.73
N PHE A 272 -2.91 11.62 5.64
CA PHE A 272 -2.48 12.97 5.34
C PHE A 272 -1.68 13.59 6.46
N LYS A 273 -0.70 14.40 6.08
CA LYS A 273 0.16 15.15 6.98
C LYS A 273 -0.29 16.60 7.02
N THR A 274 -0.48 17.15 8.22
CA THR A 274 -0.69 18.60 8.40
C THR A 274 0.47 19.20 9.16
N ARG A 275 0.69 20.50 8.99
CA ARG A 275 1.63 21.27 9.81
C ARG A 275 1.03 22.61 10.22
N PRO A 276 1.49 23.18 11.34
CA PRO A 276 1.09 24.53 11.73
C PRO A 276 1.46 25.56 10.65
N ILE A 277 0.58 26.52 10.40
CA ILE A 277 0.83 27.64 9.47
C ILE A 277 1.85 28.61 10.09
N LEU A 278 1.81 28.79 11.41
CA LEU A 278 2.68 29.70 12.15
C LEU A 278 3.53 28.90 13.15
N GLY A 279 4.84 29.18 13.17
CA GLY A 279 5.80 28.56 14.08
C GLY A 279 6.39 27.23 13.57
N ASN A 280 7.26 26.64 14.39
CA ASN A 280 7.91 25.36 14.12
C ASN A 280 7.27 24.24 14.96
N GLY A 281 5.94 24.20 15.01
CA GLY A 281 5.27 23.10 15.70
C GLY A 281 5.34 21.82 14.88
N ASN A 282 5.23 20.69 15.58
CA ASN A 282 5.28 19.36 14.95
C ASN A 282 4.19 19.19 13.90
N ALA A 283 4.53 18.49 12.82
CA ALA A 283 3.56 18.00 11.87
C ALA A 283 2.68 16.93 12.53
N LYS A 284 1.46 16.73 12.03
CA LYS A 284 0.54 15.70 12.51
C LYS A 284 0.21 14.76 11.37
N VAL A 285 0.27 13.46 11.65
CA VAL A 285 -0.10 12.42 10.69
C VAL A 285 -1.48 11.90 11.05
N TRP A 286 -2.40 11.95 10.09
CA TRP A 286 -3.78 11.54 10.25
C TRP A 286 -4.07 10.38 9.31
N TYR A 287 -4.76 9.36 9.79
CA TYR A 287 -5.02 8.16 9.01
C TYR A 287 -6.47 7.71 9.09
N ARG A 288 -6.87 6.94 8.08
CA ARG A 288 -8.10 6.18 8.05
C ARG A 288 -7.96 4.98 7.13
N SER A 289 -8.33 3.80 7.61
CA SER A 289 -8.54 2.62 6.77
C SER A 289 -10.03 2.42 6.50
N VAL A 290 -10.35 1.88 5.32
CA VAL A 290 -11.71 1.49 4.92
C VAL A 290 -11.67 0.25 4.05
N GLU A 291 -12.57 -0.70 4.32
CA GLU A 291 -12.73 -1.87 3.45
C GLU A 291 -13.50 -1.47 2.17
N ALA A 292 -12.89 -1.70 1.01
CA ALA A 292 -13.53 -1.67 -0.30
C ALA A 292 -13.57 -3.09 -0.88
N VAL A 293 -14.73 -3.53 -1.37
CA VAL A 293 -14.86 -4.87 -1.95
C VAL A 293 -14.76 -4.82 -3.46
N HIS A 294 -13.88 -5.66 -4.01
CA HIS A 294 -13.78 -5.86 -5.43
C HIS A 294 -15.12 -6.37 -5.99
N SER A 295 -15.72 -5.60 -6.89
CA SER A 295 -16.95 -5.95 -7.60
C SER A 295 -16.84 -5.61 -9.09
N VAL A 296 -17.60 -6.33 -9.91
CA VAL A 296 -17.64 -6.10 -11.37
C VAL A 296 -18.35 -4.78 -11.70
N GLU A 297 -19.17 -4.26 -10.78
CA GLU A 297 -19.81 -2.96 -10.88
C GLU A 297 -19.11 -1.97 -9.94
N ALA A 298 -18.77 -0.78 -10.42
CA ALA A 298 -18.15 0.26 -9.59
C ALA A 298 -19.12 0.67 -8.48
N MET A 299 -18.77 0.36 -7.22
CA MET A 299 -19.53 0.83 -6.06
C MET A 299 -19.04 2.23 -5.66
N PHE A 300 -19.93 3.20 -5.73
CA PHE A 300 -19.76 4.46 -5.01
C PHE A 300 -20.12 4.22 -3.55
N GLN A 301 -19.13 4.30 -2.66
CA GLN A 301 -19.38 4.41 -1.22
C GLN A 301 -19.00 5.81 -0.78
N PRO A 302 -19.90 6.59 -0.16
CA PRO A 302 -19.53 7.84 0.49
C PRO A 302 -18.81 7.48 1.80
N ILE A 303 -17.59 7.95 1.93
CA ILE A 303 -16.65 7.58 2.98
C ILE A 303 -16.47 8.79 3.88
N GLY A 304 -16.83 10.03 3.54
CA GLY A 304 -16.55 11.19 4.38
C GLY A 304 -15.04 11.47 4.45
N LEU A 305 -14.61 12.64 3.98
CA LEU A 305 -13.22 13.07 4.09
C LEU A 305 -13.10 14.29 5.01
N ARG A 306 -13.90 14.32 6.07
CA ARG A 306 -13.79 15.36 7.09
C ARG A 306 -12.65 14.97 8.02
N GLN A 307 -11.94 15.94 8.57
CA GLN A 307 -10.87 15.67 9.54
C GLN A 307 -11.35 14.78 10.70
N GLY A 308 -12.60 14.96 11.17
CA GLY A 308 -13.18 14.12 12.23
C GLY A 308 -13.46 12.67 11.84
N ASP A 309 -13.35 12.32 10.56
CA ASP A 309 -13.43 10.94 10.10
C ASP A 309 -12.04 10.24 10.12
N PHE A 310 -10.97 10.97 10.42
CA PHE A 310 -9.60 10.47 10.53
C PHE A 310 -9.14 10.43 11.99
N GLN A 311 -8.28 9.47 12.28
CA GLN A 311 -7.64 9.32 13.57
C GLN A 311 -6.23 9.95 13.53
N LEU A 312 -5.80 10.52 14.65
CA LEU A 312 -4.43 11.03 14.78
C LEU A 312 -3.50 9.82 14.99
N ALA A 313 -2.57 9.58 14.07
CA ALA A 313 -1.53 8.57 14.23
C ALA A 313 -0.46 9.03 15.23
N GLY A 314 -0.09 10.31 15.16
CA GLY A 314 0.90 10.93 16.03
C GLY A 314 1.39 12.26 15.46
N GLU A 315 2.45 12.79 16.07
CA GLU A 315 3.08 14.04 15.66
C GLU A 315 4.52 13.77 15.23
N VAL A 316 4.92 14.27 14.06
CA VAL A 316 6.27 14.14 13.52
C VAL A 316 6.99 15.47 13.72
N GLU A 317 8.21 15.45 14.26
CA GLU A 317 9.00 16.68 14.41
C GLU A 317 9.14 17.45 13.08
N PRO A 318 9.20 18.79 13.12
CA PRO A 318 9.30 19.62 11.91
C PRO A 318 10.58 19.38 11.11
#